data_AF-A0A821I3K9-F1
#
_entry.id   AF-A0A821I3K9-F1
#
_cell.length_a   1.000
_cell.length_b   1.000
_cell.length_c   1.000
_cell.angle_alpha   90.00
_cell.angle_beta   90.00
_cell.angle_gamma   90.00
#
_symmetry.space_group_name_H-M   'P 1'
#
loop_
_entity.id
_entity.type
_entity.pdbx_description
1 polymer ?
#
loop_
_entity_poly.entity_id
_entity_poly.type
_entity_poly.pdbx_seq_one_letter_code
_entity_poly.pdbx_strand_id
1 'polypeptide(L)'
;MTSTLKTGLSSERVRGPPGFYISHLACPVCHELPWKPVACQSCETPFCSTCIHQWLANNPFKCPNRCRPYTERKCPPFIVKLLSQLQIACFYQSAGCNQIISYEGLDKHEIACGFQSQQCSGCQLQILKKDFDNHMSNCPSMQIRHTTSGYTTSFMAGGSRNIAFFEQKASVSVARPNEKFTFFSVAACAAWNDNLQLTITGHRNSIEINTHTEILLFGKPKPILLFWENLDKITLESSGGTAHPMSGGGNWTHVLVAQLTIGPFIDENTLSWNIT
;
A
#
# COMPACT_ATOMS: atom_id res chain seq x y z
N MET A 1 -5.35 11.58 -0.19
CA MET A 1 -6.62 12.05 0.43
C MET A 1 -7.11 10.96 1.35
N THR A 2 -7.34 11.35 2.60
CA THR A 2 -7.71 10.48 3.72
C THR A 2 -8.91 9.62 3.41
N SER A 3 -8.85 8.35 3.80
CA SER A 3 -10.01 7.46 3.93
C SER A 3 -11.06 8.20 4.74
N THR A 4 -12.01 8.83 4.06
CA THR A 4 -13.16 9.46 4.68
C THR A 4 -13.93 8.30 5.32
N LEU A 5 -13.84 8.20 6.64
CA LEU A 5 -14.65 7.27 7.42
C LEU A 5 -16.08 7.40 6.93
N LYS A 6 -16.59 6.35 6.28
CA LYS A 6 -17.94 6.38 5.70
C LYS A 6 -18.94 6.58 6.82
N THR A 7 -19.50 7.78 6.89
CA THR A 7 -20.49 8.14 7.90
C THR A 7 -21.88 7.73 7.49
N GLY A 8 -22.21 7.66 6.20
CA GLY A 8 -23.52 7.27 5.69
C GLY A 8 -23.47 6.88 4.21
N LEU A 9 -24.59 6.38 3.68
CA LEU A 9 -24.78 6.13 2.26
C LEU A 9 -25.67 7.22 1.67
N SER A 10 -25.08 8.09 0.85
CA SER A 10 -25.81 9.10 0.09
C SER A 10 -26.88 8.44 -0.78
N SER A 11 -28.08 8.99 -0.69
CA SER A 11 -29.25 8.44 -1.34
C SER A 11 -29.28 8.65 -2.85
N GLU A 12 -28.54 9.64 -3.37
CA GLU A 12 -28.33 9.87 -4.80
C GLU A 12 -27.62 8.70 -5.48
N ARG A 13 -26.93 7.86 -4.70
CA ARG A 13 -26.23 6.69 -5.20
C ARG A 13 -27.12 5.47 -5.31
N VAL A 14 -28.30 5.47 -4.68
CA VAL A 14 -29.23 4.35 -4.77
C VAL A 14 -29.89 4.36 -6.16
N ARG A 15 -29.99 3.18 -6.76
CA ARG A 15 -30.63 2.92 -8.05
C ARG A 15 -31.82 2.00 -7.81
N GLY A 16 -32.95 2.32 -8.42
CA GLY A 16 -34.22 1.61 -8.23
C GLY A 16 -35.40 2.49 -8.64
N PRO A 17 -36.62 1.94 -8.68
CA PRO A 17 -37.80 2.72 -9.03
C PRO A 17 -38.01 3.88 -8.06
N PRO A 18 -38.40 5.08 -8.55
CA PRO A 18 -38.68 6.24 -7.70
C PRO A 18 -39.82 5.90 -6.72
N GLY A 19 -39.56 6.03 -5.42
CA GLY A 19 -40.51 5.70 -4.35
C GLY A 19 -40.01 4.67 -3.33
N PHE A 20 -38.90 3.97 -3.59
CA PHE A 20 -38.22 3.11 -2.59
C PHE A 20 -37.26 3.91 -1.68
N TYR A 21 -37.52 5.21 -1.51
CA TYR A 21 -36.73 6.05 -0.59
C TYR A 21 -37.36 5.94 0.80
N ILE A 22 -36.69 5.23 1.70
CA ILE A 22 -37.14 5.17 3.10
C ILE A 22 -36.60 6.42 3.79
N SER A 23 -37.21 7.58 3.54
CA SER A 23 -36.86 8.86 4.21
C SER A 23 -36.90 8.73 5.73
N HIS A 24 -37.77 7.85 6.21
CA HIS A 24 -37.93 7.49 7.61
C HIS A 24 -36.83 6.56 8.16
N LEU A 25 -35.88 6.10 7.33
CA LEU A 25 -34.76 5.23 7.73
C LEU A 25 -33.43 5.97 7.80
N ALA A 26 -33.41 7.29 7.65
CA ALA A 26 -32.17 8.07 7.72
C ALA A 26 -31.54 8.01 9.12
N CYS A 27 -30.22 7.96 9.17
CA CYS A 27 -29.48 8.07 10.42
C CYS A 27 -29.69 9.47 11.02
N PRO A 28 -30.10 9.59 12.30
CA PRO A 28 -30.31 10.90 12.94
C PRO A 28 -29.06 11.77 13.08
N VAL A 29 -27.86 11.23 12.82
CA VAL A 29 -26.58 11.94 12.98
C VAL A 29 -26.07 12.50 11.65
N CYS A 30 -26.04 11.69 10.58
CA CYS A 30 -25.57 12.14 9.26
C CYS A 30 -26.70 12.45 8.27
N HIS A 31 -27.96 12.14 8.62
CA HIS A 31 -29.15 12.33 7.78
C HIS A 31 -29.15 11.55 6.45
N GLU A 32 -28.24 10.59 6.30
CA GLU A 32 -28.14 9.69 5.14
C GLU A 32 -28.66 8.28 5.47
N LEU A 33 -28.74 7.41 4.46
CA LEU A 33 -29.06 6.00 4.69
C LEU A 33 -27.98 5.36 5.56
N PRO A 34 -28.35 4.57 6.58
CA PRO A 34 -27.41 4.19 7.60
C PRO A 34 -26.44 3.13 7.09
N TRP A 35 -25.14 3.40 7.18
CA TRP A 35 -24.07 2.49 6.77
C TRP A 35 -23.65 1.57 7.92
N LYS A 36 -23.68 0.25 7.68
CA LYS A 36 -23.49 -0.82 8.69
C LYS A 36 -24.23 -0.48 10.00
N PRO A 37 -25.57 -0.45 9.97
CA PRO A 37 -26.35 0.11 11.05
C PRO A 37 -26.23 -0.71 12.35
N VAL A 38 -26.19 0.01 13.47
CA VAL A 38 -26.49 -0.49 14.81
C VAL A 38 -27.68 0.27 15.36
N ALA A 39 -28.39 -0.26 16.34
CA ALA A 39 -29.58 0.39 16.90
C ALA A 39 -29.43 0.62 18.40
N CYS A 40 -30.16 1.61 18.91
CA CYS A 40 -30.32 1.77 20.35
C CYS A 40 -31.33 0.75 20.89
N GLN A 41 -31.02 0.12 22.03
CA GLN A 41 -31.93 -0.84 22.66
C GLN A 41 -33.27 -0.22 23.07
N SER A 42 -33.29 1.05 23.49
CA SER A 42 -34.49 1.69 24.05
C SER A 42 -35.43 2.28 23.00
N CYS A 43 -34.90 2.89 21.92
CA CYS A 43 -35.73 3.54 20.89
C CYS A 43 -35.69 2.84 19.52
N GLU A 44 -34.92 1.75 19.40
CA GLU A 44 -34.77 0.94 18.19
C GLU A 44 -34.32 1.70 16.92
N THR A 45 -33.96 2.98 17.05
CA THR A 45 -33.56 3.79 15.91
C THR A 45 -32.21 3.33 15.36
N PRO A 46 -32.08 3.13 14.04
CA PRO A 46 -30.80 2.78 13.42
C PRO A 46 -29.88 3.99 13.31
N PHE A 47 -28.60 3.76 13.57
CA PHE A 47 -27.51 4.71 13.36
C PHE A 47 -26.41 4.04 12.56
N CYS A 48 -25.68 4.80 11.74
CA CYS A 48 -24.44 4.30 11.14
C CYS A 48 -23.47 3.94 12.26
N SER A 49 -22.78 2.80 12.16
CA SER A 49 -21.84 2.35 13.18
C SER A 49 -20.83 3.45 13.54
N THR A 50 -20.22 4.09 12.54
CA THR A 50 -19.26 5.18 12.77
C THR A 50 -19.90 6.40 13.43
N CYS A 51 -21.09 6.81 12.99
CA CYS A 51 -21.76 8.00 13.52
C CYS A 51 -22.09 7.88 15.01
N ILE A 52 -22.64 6.74 15.44
CA ILE A 52 -23.00 6.58 16.85
C ILE A 52 -21.76 6.44 17.74
N HIS A 53 -20.70 5.77 17.27
CA HIS A 53 -19.45 5.66 18.03
C HIS A 53 -18.76 7.02 18.19
N GLN A 54 -18.74 7.84 17.14
CA GLN A 54 -18.26 9.23 17.23
C GLN A 54 -19.11 10.09 18.15
N TRP A 55 -20.44 9.94 18.11
CA TRP A 55 -21.35 10.66 18.99
C TRP A 55 -21.10 10.32 20.47
N LEU A 56 -20.97 9.03 20.79
CA LEU A 56 -20.76 8.53 22.15
C LEU A 56 -19.40 8.93 22.72
N ALA A 57 -18.38 9.11 21.88
CA ALA A 57 -17.09 9.64 22.30
C ALA A 57 -17.23 11.04 22.91
N ASN A 58 -18.11 11.88 22.37
CA ASN A 58 -18.39 13.22 22.88
C ASN A 58 -19.55 13.28 23.90
N ASN A 59 -20.44 12.29 23.88
CA ASN A 59 -21.64 12.23 24.71
C ASN A 59 -21.80 10.84 25.33
N PRO A 60 -21.03 10.50 26.39
CA PRO A 60 -21.06 9.17 26.97
C PRO A 60 -22.47 8.74 27.39
N PHE A 61 -22.87 7.53 26.99
CA PHE A 61 -24.15 6.90 27.33
C PHE A 61 -25.42 7.66 26.91
N LYS A 62 -25.33 8.67 26.05
CA LYS A 62 -26.48 9.47 25.62
C LYS A 62 -26.81 9.18 24.15
N CYS A 63 -27.99 8.63 23.90
CA CYS A 63 -28.48 8.41 22.54
C CYS A 63 -28.78 9.76 21.84
N PRO A 64 -28.51 9.92 20.53
CA PRO A 64 -28.94 11.09 19.76
C PRO A 64 -30.45 11.35 19.86
N ASN A 65 -31.26 10.28 20.00
CA ASN A 65 -32.71 10.34 20.25
C ASN A 65 -33.08 10.52 21.73
N ARG A 66 -32.17 11.05 22.55
CA ARG A 66 -32.40 11.44 23.94
C ARG A 66 -32.68 10.28 24.92
N CYS A 67 -32.48 9.03 24.53
CA CYS A 67 -32.49 7.89 25.47
C CYS A 67 -31.29 7.93 26.42
N ARG A 68 -31.49 7.49 27.67
CA ARG A 68 -30.46 7.32 28.70
C ARG A 68 -30.77 6.08 29.57
N PRO A 69 -29.82 5.16 29.79
CA PRO A 69 -28.53 5.04 29.10
C PRO A 69 -28.71 4.55 27.64
N TYR A 70 -27.75 4.87 26.77
CA TYR A 70 -27.63 4.21 25.48
C TYR A 70 -27.03 2.82 25.67
N THR A 71 -27.75 1.80 25.19
CA THR A 71 -27.23 0.44 25.02
C THR A 71 -27.30 0.08 23.55
N GLU A 72 -26.18 -0.39 22.99
CA GLU A 72 -26.10 -0.82 21.60
C GLU A 72 -26.75 -2.19 21.42
N ARG A 73 -27.49 -2.37 20.32
CA ARG A 73 -27.97 -3.67 19.85
C ARG A 73 -27.80 -3.80 18.35
N LYS A 74 -27.91 -5.04 17.87
CA LYS A 74 -28.04 -5.32 16.43
C LYS A 74 -29.25 -4.60 15.87
N CYS A 75 -29.07 -4.02 14.68
CA CYS A 75 -30.16 -3.39 13.94
C CYS A 75 -31.29 -4.41 13.69
N PRO A 76 -32.57 -4.00 13.79
CA PRO A 76 -33.71 -4.88 13.52
C PRO A 76 -33.59 -5.62 12.18
N PRO A 77 -33.85 -6.94 12.12
CA PRO A 77 -33.65 -7.74 10.90
C PRO A 77 -34.40 -7.22 9.67
N PHE A 78 -35.59 -6.64 9.87
CA PHE A 78 -36.39 -6.05 8.80
C PHE A 78 -35.66 -4.87 8.12
N ILE A 79 -34.99 -4.01 8.89
CA ILE A 79 -34.20 -2.88 8.36
C ILE A 79 -33.01 -3.41 7.58
N VAL A 80 -32.29 -4.40 8.11
CA VAL A 80 -31.16 -5.02 7.41
C VAL A 80 -31.61 -5.63 6.08
N LYS A 81 -32.74 -6.34 6.07
CA LYS A 81 -33.31 -6.93 4.85
C LYS A 81 -33.65 -5.86 3.80
N LEU A 82 -34.22 -4.74 4.21
CA LEU A 82 -34.52 -3.62 3.31
C LEU A 82 -33.25 -3.02 2.71
N LEU A 83 -32.21 -2.83 3.51
CA LEU A 83 -30.92 -2.32 3.03
C LEU A 83 -30.26 -3.28 2.04
N SER A 84 -30.32 -4.60 2.29
CA SER A 84 -29.74 -5.61 1.38
C SER A 84 -30.41 -5.64 -0.01
N GLN A 85 -31.63 -5.11 -0.15
CA GLN A 85 -32.34 -5.03 -1.44
C GLN A 85 -31.91 -3.82 -2.29
N LEU A 86 -31.12 -2.90 -1.73
CA LEU A 86 -30.68 -1.70 -2.45
C LEU A 86 -29.65 -2.05 -3.52
N GLN A 87 -29.84 -1.49 -4.71
CA GLN A 87 -28.83 -1.40 -5.74
C GLN A 87 -28.15 -0.05 -5.65
N ILE A 88 -26.82 -0.02 -5.63
CA ILE A 88 -26.05 1.16 -5.25
C ILE A 88 -24.96 1.41 -6.29
N ALA A 89 -24.95 2.60 -6.86
CA ALA A 89 -23.87 3.06 -7.72
C ALA A 89 -22.58 3.26 -6.93
N CYS A 90 -21.45 2.85 -7.51
CA CYS A 90 -20.13 3.04 -6.94
C CYS A 90 -19.87 4.51 -6.56
N PHE A 91 -19.15 4.75 -5.45
CA PHE A 91 -18.71 6.10 -5.06
C PHE A 91 -17.90 6.79 -6.17
N TYR A 92 -17.10 6.02 -6.92
CA TYR A 92 -16.27 6.50 -8.02
C TYR A 92 -17.02 6.59 -9.36
N GLN A 93 -18.36 6.72 -9.34
CA GLN A 93 -19.16 6.89 -10.57
C GLN A 93 -18.73 8.13 -11.36
N SER A 94 -18.44 9.25 -10.69
CA SER A 94 -17.94 10.47 -11.32
C SER A 94 -16.55 10.29 -11.96
N ALA A 95 -15.74 9.37 -11.46
CA ALA A 95 -14.44 9.01 -12.03
C ALA A 95 -14.56 8.00 -13.19
N GLY A 96 -15.75 7.47 -13.45
CA GLY A 96 -16.04 6.56 -14.57
C GLY A 96 -16.42 5.13 -14.17
N CYS A 97 -16.61 4.83 -12.88
CA CYS A 97 -17.07 3.50 -12.46
C CYS A 97 -18.59 3.35 -12.65
N ASN A 98 -19.01 2.59 -13.66
CA ASN A 98 -20.43 2.34 -13.96
C ASN A 98 -21.03 1.12 -13.25
N GLN A 99 -20.35 0.58 -12.22
CA GLN A 99 -20.80 -0.62 -11.51
C GLN A 99 -21.95 -0.28 -10.55
N ILE A 100 -22.97 -1.14 -10.57
CA ILE A 100 -24.09 -1.14 -9.63
C ILE A 100 -23.93 -2.36 -8.71
N ILE A 101 -23.79 -2.11 -7.40
CA ILE A 101 -23.39 -3.09 -6.41
C ILE A 101 -24.48 -3.22 -5.34
N SER A 102 -24.64 -4.41 -4.76
CA SER A 102 -25.50 -4.61 -3.59
C SER A 102 -24.92 -3.95 -2.34
N TYR A 103 -25.78 -3.68 -1.36
CA TYR A 103 -25.37 -3.11 -0.07
C TYR A 103 -24.25 -3.90 0.62
N GLU A 104 -24.32 -5.23 0.60
CA GLU A 104 -23.32 -6.11 1.24
C GLU A 104 -21.97 -6.13 0.49
N GLY A 105 -22.00 -5.98 -0.84
CA GLY A 105 -20.81 -6.02 -1.69
C GLY A 105 -20.08 -4.68 -1.83
N LEU A 106 -20.70 -3.58 -1.39
CA LEU A 106 -20.24 -2.23 -1.69
C LEU A 106 -18.83 -1.93 -1.14
N ASP A 107 -18.53 -2.32 0.11
CA ASP A 107 -17.20 -2.11 0.69
C ASP A 107 -16.12 -2.86 -0.07
N LYS A 108 -16.37 -4.14 -0.40
CA LYS A 108 -15.41 -4.96 -1.14
C LYS A 108 -15.12 -4.35 -2.50
N HIS A 109 -16.16 -3.88 -3.19
CA HIS A 109 -16.01 -3.22 -4.47
C HIS A 109 -15.22 -1.91 -4.35
N GLU A 110 -15.58 -1.01 -3.44
CA GLU A 110 -14.94 0.31 -3.36
C GLU A 110 -13.49 0.27 -2.91
N ILE A 111 -13.12 -0.70 -2.07
CA ILE A 111 -11.72 -0.96 -1.70
C ILE A 111 -10.90 -1.43 -2.92
N ALA A 112 -11.50 -2.27 -3.77
CA ALA A 112 -10.85 -2.83 -4.95
C ALA A 112 -11.14 -2.05 -6.25
N CYS A 113 -11.80 -0.90 -6.16
CA CYS A 113 -12.28 -0.20 -7.35
C CYS A 113 -11.10 0.38 -8.12
N GLY A 114 -10.96 0.00 -9.40
CA GLY A 114 -9.89 0.51 -10.28
C GLY A 114 -9.94 2.03 -10.51
N PHE A 115 -11.09 2.67 -10.25
CA PHE A 115 -11.29 4.12 -10.37
C PHE A 115 -11.00 4.88 -9.07
N GLN A 116 -10.59 4.19 -8.00
CA GLN A 116 -10.05 4.85 -6.82
C GLN A 116 -8.70 5.48 -7.16
N SER A 117 -8.52 6.76 -6.82
CA SER A 117 -7.23 7.44 -6.94
C SER A 117 -6.31 7.07 -5.79
N GLN A 118 -5.05 6.79 -6.10
CA GLN A 118 -3.96 6.56 -5.17
C GLN A 118 -2.82 7.53 -5.49
N GLN A 119 -2.20 8.07 -4.45
CA GLN A 119 -1.07 8.98 -4.59
C GLN A 119 0.20 8.18 -4.87
N CYS A 120 0.93 8.57 -5.91
CA CYS A 120 2.26 8.04 -6.17
C CYS A 120 3.24 8.52 -5.09
N SER A 121 3.95 7.60 -4.43
CA SER A 121 4.98 7.96 -3.44
C SER A 121 6.20 8.65 -4.07
N GLY A 122 6.49 8.39 -5.34
CA GLY A 122 7.58 9.02 -6.08
C GLY A 122 7.23 10.44 -6.54
N CYS A 123 6.29 10.57 -7.47
CA CYS A 123 5.99 11.85 -8.12
C CYS A 123 4.84 12.64 -7.48
N GLN A 124 4.20 12.10 -6.43
CA GLN A 124 3.09 12.72 -5.71
C GLN A 124 1.82 12.96 -6.56
N LEU A 125 1.77 12.49 -7.81
CA LEU A 125 0.58 12.55 -8.65
C LEU A 125 -0.51 11.60 -8.15
N GLN A 126 -1.77 12.03 -8.26
CA GLN A 126 -2.93 11.17 -8.02
C GLN A 126 -3.22 10.35 -9.27
N ILE A 127 -3.18 9.02 -9.14
CA ILE A 127 -3.31 8.09 -10.25
C ILE A 127 -4.41 7.08 -9.93
N LEU A 128 -5.26 6.75 -10.90
CA LEU A 128 -6.28 5.72 -10.72
C LEU A 128 -5.63 4.35 -10.52
N LYS A 129 -6.15 3.52 -9.61
CA LYS A 129 -5.62 2.17 -9.35
C LYS A 129 -5.44 1.34 -10.62
N LYS A 130 -6.38 1.41 -11.57
CA LYS A 130 -6.28 0.71 -12.86
C LYS A 130 -5.09 1.14 -13.72
N ASP A 131 -4.66 2.39 -13.57
CA ASP A 131 -3.57 3.01 -14.34
C ASP A 131 -2.27 3.05 -13.53
N PHE A 132 -2.29 2.60 -12.27
CA PHE A 132 -1.17 2.70 -11.34
C PHE A 132 0.02 1.87 -11.81
N ASP A 133 -0.20 0.66 -12.33
CA ASP A 133 0.87 -0.20 -12.87
C ASP A 133 1.57 0.44 -14.09
N ASN A 134 0.78 1.04 -14.98
CA ASN A 134 1.31 1.76 -16.14
C ASN A 134 2.05 3.05 -15.72
N HIS A 135 1.52 3.76 -14.73
CA HIS A 135 2.19 4.93 -14.16
C HIS A 135 3.50 4.57 -13.46
N MET A 136 3.54 3.50 -12.67
CA MET A 136 4.77 2.99 -12.05
C MET A 136 5.84 2.68 -13.09
N SER A 137 5.45 2.22 -14.27
CA SER A 137 6.37 1.96 -15.39
C SER A 137 6.94 3.23 -16.04
N ASN A 138 6.29 4.39 -15.87
CA ASN A 138 6.63 5.64 -16.56
C ASN A 138 6.77 6.85 -15.61
N CYS A 139 6.89 6.61 -14.30
CA CYS A 139 6.82 7.65 -13.29
C CYS A 139 8.03 8.61 -13.38
N PRO A 140 7.84 9.92 -13.58
CA PRO A 140 8.93 10.89 -13.77
C PRO A 140 9.91 10.96 -12.59
N SER A 141 9.42 10.77 -11.36
CA SER A 141 10.24 10.85 -10.14
C SER A 141 10.88 9.53 -9.73
N MET A 142 10.59 8.43 -10.43
CA MET A 142 11.35 7.18 -10.36
C MET A 142 12.35 7.05 -11.52
N GLN A 143 12.48 8.07 -12.37
CA GLN A 143 13.59 8.17 -13.32
C GLN A 143 14.89 8.52 -12.58
N ILE A 144 15.49 7.52 -11.94
CA ILE A 144 16.92 7.59 -11.63
C ILE A 144 17.65 7.53 -12.98
N ARG A 145 18.38 8.61 -13.26
CA ARG A 145 19.21 8.80 -14.45
C ARG A 145 20.17 7.62 -14.64
N HIS A 146 20.10 7.00 -15.82
CA HIS A 146 21.12 6.20 -16.50
C HIS A 146 21.90 5.15 -15.66
N THR A 147 21.67 3.86 -15.93
CA THR A 147 22.72 2.85 -15.74
C THR A 147 23.69 2.93 -16.93
N THR A 148 24.97 3.15 -16.63
CA THR A 148 26.06 3.34 -17.59
C THR A 148 26.56 2.06 -18.25
N SER A 149 25.81 0.95 -18.20
CA SER A 149 26.34 -0.36 -18.60
C SER A 149 26.23 -0.70 -20.09
N GLY A 150 25.61 0.13 -20.94
CA GLY A 150 25.71 0.00 -22.40
C GLY A 150 25.11 -1.27 -23.04
N TYR A 151 24.50 -2.18 -22.29
CA TYR A 151 23.82 -3.37 -22.82
C TYR A 151 22.30 -3.21 -22.71
N THR A 152 21.61 -3.36 -23.85
CA THR A 152 20.15 -3.47 -23.93
C THR A 152 19.65 -4.65 -23.12
N THR A 153 18.61 -4.40 -22.33
CA THR A 153 17.83 -5.31 -21.47
C THR A 153 17.22 -6.51 -22.21
N SER A 154 18.05 -7.37 -22.79
CA SER A 154 17.57 -8.55 -23.51
C SER A 154 17.77 -9.79 -22.63
N PHE A 155 16.63 -10.38 -22.26
CA PHE A 155 16.44 -11.68 -21.62
C PHE A 155 16.57 -11.76 -20.09
N MET A 156 15.51 -11.32 -19.40
CA MET A 156 14.88 -12.17 -18.38
C MET A 156 13.41 -12.38 -18.74
N ALA A 157 12.97 -13.63 -18.78
CA ALA A 157 11.55 -13.95 -18.90
C ALA A 157 10.86 -13.52 -17.60
N GLY A 158 10.00 -12.51 -17.68
CA GLY A 158 9.24 -12.01 -16.52
C GLY A 158 9.81 -10.73 -15.88
N GLY A 159 9.73 -9.63 -16.62
CA GLY A 159 9.48 -8.26 -16.13
C GLY A 159 10.21 -7.75 -14.87
N SER A 160 11.20 -6.89 -15.07
CA SER A 160 11.33 -5.54 -14.45
C SER A 160 12.58 -4.85 -15.01
N ARG A 161 12.43 -3.58 -15.42
CA ARG A 161 13.39 -2.84 -16.27
C ARG A 161 14.48 -2.09 -15.49
N ASN A 162 15.07 -2.70 -14.47
CA ASN A 162 16.28 -2.17 -13.86
C ASN A 162 17.20 -3.35 -13.52
N ILE A 163 18.26 -3.53 -14.30
CA ILE A 163 19.33 -4.49 -14.00
C ILE A 163 20.56 -3.66 -13.68
N ALA A 164 20.85 -3.48 -12.38
CA ALA A 164 22.18 -3.05 -11.98
C ALA A 164 23.07 -4.29 -11.93
N PHE A 165 24.16 -4.25 -12.67
CA PHE A 165 25.16 -5.31 -12.77
C PHE A 165 26.49 -4.77 -12.24
N PHE A 166 27.21 -5.61 -11.50
CA PHE A 166 28.56 -5.29 -11.04
C PHE A 166 29.46 -6.51 -11.07
N GLU A 167 30.76 -6.26 -11.27
CA GLU A 167 31.81 -7.27 -11.31
C GLU A 167 32.57 -7.27 -9.97
N GLN A 168 32.04 -8.01 -8.98
CA GLN A 168 32.60 -8.21 -7.62
C GLN A 168 32.12 -7.24 -6.55
N LYS A 169 32.10 -5.92 -6.78
CA LYS A 169 31.70 -4.95 -5.74
C LYS A 169 30.93 -3.76 -6.28
N ALA A 170 29.87 -3.38 -5.57
CA ALA A 170 29.11 -2.16 -5.79
C ALA A 170 28.78 -1.49 -4.46
N SER A 171 28.46 -0.19 -4.49
CA SER A 171 27.97 0.50 -3.29
C SER A 171 26.92 1.54 -3.63
N VAL A 172 25.98 1.75 -2.72
CA VAL A 172 25.00 2.83 -2.76
C VAL A 172 25.25 3.70 -1.53
N SER A 173 25.46 4.99 -1.73
CA SER A 173 25.72 5.95 -0.66
C SER A 173 24.89 7.21 -0.83
N VAL A 174 24.67 7.91 0.28
CA VAL A 174 24.03 9.23 0.26
C VAL A 174 24.88 10.25 -0.50
N ALA A 175 24.21 11.25 -1.09
CA ALA A 175 24.88 12.29 -1.86
C ALA A 175 25.43 13.41 -0.96
N ARG A 176 24.78 13.69 0.17
CA ARG A 176 25.18 14.77 1.09
C ARG A 176 25.79 14.24 2.39
N PRO A 177 26.80 14.94 2.94
CA PRO A 177 27.28 14.67 4.29
C PRO A 177 26.13 14.79 5.29
N ASN A 178 26.01 13.82 6.21
CA ASN A 178 24.98 13.71 7.26
C ASN A 178 23.59 13.19 6.84
N GLU A 179 23.31 12.98 5.55
CA GLU A 179 22.09 12.27 5.16
C GLU A 179 22.17 10.80 5.60
N LYS A 180 21.01 10.25 6.00
CA LYS A 180 20.87 8.84 6.39
C LYS A 180 19.65 8.24 5.68
N PHE A 181 19.69 6.93 5.46
CA PHE A 181 18.59 6.18 4.87
C PHE A 181 18.33 4.88 5.62
N THR A 182 17.14 4.33 5.36
CA THR A 182 16.75 2.97 5.75
C THR A 182 16.82 2.07 4.52
N PHE A 183 17.50 0.94 4.66
CA PHE A 183 17.61 -0.11 3.67
C PHE A 183 16.62 -1.23 3.97
N PHE A 184 15.56 -1.34 3.16
CA PHE A 184 14.50 -2.31 3.41
C PHE A 184 14.82 -3.67 2.82
N SER A 185 15.18 -3.71 1.53
CA SER A 185 15.34 -4.96 0.80
C SER A 185 16.13 -4.83 -0.49
N VAL A 186 16.64 -5.97 -0.96
CA VAL A 186 17.20 -6.15 -2.30
C VAL A 186 16.68 -7.45 -2.91
N ALA A 187 16.35 -7.43 -4.20
CA ALA A 187 16.06 -8.63 -4.98
C ALA A 187 17.19 -8.82 -5.99
N ALA A 188 17.91 -9.93 -5.89
CA ALA A 188 19.07 -10.20 -6.72
C ALA A 188 19.16 -11.66 -7.16
N CYS A 189 19.88 -11.93 -8.26
CA CYS A 189 20.27 -13.27 -8.68
C CYS A 189 21.68 -13.28 -9.27
N ALA A 190 22.25 -14.47 -9.41
CA ALA A 190 23.53 -14.63 -10.08
C ALA A 190 23.34 -14.58 -11.61
N ALA A 191 24.27 -13.94 -12.32
CA ALA A 191 24.24 -13.84 -13.77
C ALA A 191 24.83 -15.08 -14.45
N TRP A 192 25.81 -15.75 -13.84
CA TRP A 192 26.56 -16.84 -14.48
C TRP A 192 26.72 -18.11 -13.63
N ASN A 193 26.57 -17.98 -12.31
CA ASN A 193 26.89 -19.05 -11.36
C ASN A 193 25.66 -19.53 -10.61
N ASP A 194 25.65 -20.80 -10.24
CA ASP A 194 24.88 -21.26 -9.09
C ASP A 194 25.68 -21.07 -7.81
N ASN A 195 24.96 -20.97 -6.69
CA ASN A 195 25.52 -20.87 -5.35
C ASN A 195 26.48 -19.68 -5.16
N LEU A 196 26.24 -18.58 -5.88
CA LEU A 196 27.03 -17.36 -5.76
C LEU A 196 26.70 -16.69 -4.42
N GLN A 197 27.71 -16.28 -3.66
CA GLN A 197 27.48 -15.56 -2.41
C GLN A 197 27.41 -14.06 -2.69
N LEU A 198 26.34 -13.41 -2.21
CA LEU A 198 26.19 -11.97 -2.15
C LEU A 198 26.28 -11.52 -0.69
N THR A 199 27.35 -10.83 -0.34
CA THR A 199 27.53 -10.17 0.95
C THR A 199 27.08 -8.71 0.85
N ILE A 200 26.18 -8.33 1.75
CA ILE A 200 25.61 -7.00 1.87
C ILE A 200 26.11 -6.41 3.18
N THR A 201 26.73 -5.24 3.12
CA THR A 201 27.31 -4.57 4.28
C THR A 201 26.77 -3.16 4.42
N GLY A 202 26.14 -2.85 5.54
CA GLY A 202 25.67 -1.53 5.91
C GLY A 202 26.73 -0.75 6.68
N HIS A 203 26.96 0.50 6.29
CA HIS A 203 27.90 1.40 6.92
C HIS A 203 27.22 2.67 7.46
N ARG A 204 27.78 3.18 8.56
CA ARG A 204 27.50 4.48 9.14
C ARG A 204 28.79 5.17 9.52
N ASN A 205 29.03 6.35 8.98
CA ASN A 205 30.22 7.17 9.15
C ASN A 205 31.50 6.36 8.85
N SER A 206 31.45 5.56 7.77
CA SER A 206 32.50 4.60 7.36
C SER A 206 32.70 3.38 8.28
N ILE A 207 31.93 3.24 9.37
CA ILE A 207 31.95 2.06 10.24
C ILE A 207 30.93 1.06 9.74
N GLU A 208 31.33 -0.20 9.59
CA GLU A 208 30.40 -1.31 9.33
C GLU A 208 29.51 -1.55 10.55
N ILE A 209 28.19 -1.51 10.35
CA ILE A 209 27.21 -1.71 11.43
C ILE A 209 26.32 -2.94 11.22
N ASN A 210 26.18 -3.41 9.98
CA ASN A 210 25.39 -4.58 9.64
C ASN A 210 26.07 -5.34 8.49
N THR A 211 26.02 -6.67 8.53
CA THR A 211 26.44 -7.52 7.42
C THR A 211 25.50 -8.71 7.28
N HIS A 212 25.16 -9.07 6.05
CA HIS A 212 24.32 -10.22 5.71
C HIS A 212 24.82 -10.88 4.42
N THR A 213 24.92 -12.19 4.41
CA THR A 213 25.35 -12.95 3.23
C THR A 213 24.24 -13.87 2.75
N GLU A 214 23.97 -13.84 1.45
CA GLU A 214 22.94 -14.64 0.80
C GLU A 214 23.47 -15.45 -0.36
N ILE A 215 22.90 -16.64 -0.54
CA ILE A 215 23.20 -17.50 -1.67
C ILE A 215 22.22 -17.20 -2.81
N LEU A 216 22.77 -16.86 -3.97
CA LEU A 216 22.06 -16.57 -5.21
C LEU A 216 22.23 -17.73 -6.20
N LEU A 217 21.16 -17.98 -6.96
CA LEU A 217 21.15 -18.97 -8.04
C LEU A 217 21.09 -18.27 -9.40
N PHE A 218 21.54 -18.97 -10.44
CA PHE A 218 21.53 -18.46 -11.81
C PHE A 218 20.09 -18.13 -12.24
N GLY A 219 19.86 -16.87 -12.63
CA GLY A 219 18.59 -16.41 -13.22
C GLY A 219 17.36 -16.52 -12.31
N LYS A 220 17.53 -16.73 -11.01
CA LYS A 220 16.42 -16.86 -10.04
C LYS A 220 16.47 -15.72 -9.01
N PRO A 221 15.76 -14.59 -9.23
CA PRO A 221 15.71 -13.48 -8.29
C PRO A 221 15.23 -13.93 -6.91
N LYS A 222 16.05 -13.68 -5.89
CA LYS A 222 15.72 -13.94 -4.48
C LYS A 222 15.50 -12.60 -3.76
N PRO A 223 14.31 -12.37 -3.17
CA PRO A 223 14.09 -11.23 -2.30
C PRO A 223 14.79 -11.43 -0.95
N ILE A 224 15.52 -10.42 -0.50
CA ILE A 224 16.27 -10.38 0.76
C ILE A 224 15.76 -9.18 1.55
N LEU A 225 15.16 -9.42 2.71
CA LEU A 225 14.55 -8.39 3.57
C LEU A 225 15.44 -8.14 4.79
N LEU A 226 15.84 -6.90 5.04
CA LEU A 226 16.84 -6.55 6.05
C LEU A 226 16.44 -5.42 7.00
N PHE A 227 15.71 -4.42 6.52
CA PHE A 227 15.19 -3.30 7.35
C PHE A 227 16.26 -2.59 8.20
N TRP A 228 17.45 -2.36 7.65
CA TRP A 228 18.54 -1.69 8.34
C TRP A 228 18.39 -0.18 8.31
N GLU A 229 18.39 0.45 9.47
CA GLU A 229 18.14 1.88 9.61
C GLU A 229 19.43 2.66 9.90
N ASN A 230 19.36 3.98 9.69
CA ASN A 230 20.44 4.91 10.00
C ASN A 230 21.75 4.54 9.30
N LEU A 231 21.68 4.30 7.99
CA LEU A 231 22.84 4.02 7.14
C LEU A 231 23.21 5.26 6.31
N ASP A 232 24.48 5.42 5.96
CA ASP A 232 24.90 6.35 4.90
C ASP A 232 25.48 5.66 3.67
N LYS A 233 25.79 4.37 3.78
CA LYS A 233 26.25 3.55 2.67
C LYS A 233 25.86 2.10 2.85
N ILE A 234 25.53 1.43 1.75
CA ILE A 234 25.55 -0.04 1.65
C ILE A 234 26.58 -0.45 0.61
N THR A 235 27.21 -1.59 0.86
CA THR A 235 28.17 -2.24 -0.03
C THR A 235 27.61 -3.62 -0.39
N LEU A 236 27.71 -4.00 -1.66
CA LEU A 236 27.32 -5.29 -2.19
C LEU A 236 28.57 -5.95 -2.76
N GLU A 237 28.91 -7.13 -2.28
CA GLU A 237 30.10 -7.88 -2.68
C GLU A 237 29.72 -9.30 -3.08
N SER A 238 30.22 -9.75 -4.22
CA SER A 238 29.92 -11.07 -4.76
C SER A 238 31.16 -11.96 -4.80
N SER A 239 31.04 -13.19 -4.31
CA SER A 239 32.16 -14.14 -4.24
C SER A 239 31.71 -15.59 -4.40
N GLY A 240 32.67 -16.45 -4.75
CA GLY A 240 32.43 -17.89 -4.93
C GLY A 240 31.51 -18.21 -6.10
N GLY A 241 30.68 -19.24 -5.93
CA GLY A 241 29.80 -19.77 -6.95
C GLY A 241 30.45 -20.82 -7.85
N THR A 242 29.62 -21.50 -8.63
CA THR A 242 30.01 -22.49 -9.63
C THR A 242 29.31 -22.18 -10.94
N ALA A 243 30.05 -22.15 -12.05
CA ALA A 243 29.49 -21.80 -13.35
C ALA A 243 28.28 -22.70 -13.69
N HIS A 244 27.13 -22.07 -13.94
CA HIS A 244 25.91 -22.78 -14.30
C HIS A 244 26.08 -23.38 -15.72
N PRO A 245 25.64 -24.62 -16.01
CA PRO A 245 25.89 -25.28 -17.31
C PRO A 245 25.43 -24.50 -18.55
N MET A 246 24.33 -23.74 -18.42
CA MET A 246 23.77 -22.92 -19.49
C MET A 246 24.37 -21.50 -19.59
N SER A 247 25.32 -21.12 -18.74
CA SER A 247 25.85 -19.76 -18.67
C SER A 247 26.99 -19.48 -19.67
N GLY A 248 27.41 -20.48 -20.44
CA GLY A 248 28.50 -20.33 -21.41
C GLY A 248 29.91 -20.34 -20.80
N GLY A 249 30.06 -20.67 -19.51
CA GLY A 249 31.34 -21.06 -18.92
C GLY A 249 32.23 -19.94 -18.38
N GLY A 250 31.68 -18.78 -18.01
CA GLY A 250 32.44 -17.70 -17.39
C GLY A 250 32.62 -17.89 -15.87
N ASN A 251 33.83 -17.62 -15.35
CA ASN A 251 34.14 -17.62 -13.91
C ASN A 251 33.78 -16.28 -13.21
N TRP A 252 32.91 -15.47 -13.82
CA TRP A 252 32.60 -14.14 -13.33
C TRP A 252 31.56 -14.16 -12.23
N THR A 253 31.78 -13.42 -11.15
CA THR A 253 30.88 -13.38 -9.98
C THR A 253 29.74 -12.37 -10.13
N HIS A 254 29.23 -12.16 -11.34
CA HIS A 254 28.30 -11.05 -11.59
C HIS A 254 26.93 -11.29 -10.94
N VAL A 255 26.42 -10.22 -10.34
CA VAL A 255 25.10 -10.20 -9.71
C VAL A 255 24.19 -9.29 -10.52
N LEU A 256 22.96 -9.75 -10.73
CA LEU A 256 21.87 -8.98 -11.30
C LEU A 256 20.99 -8.50 -10.15
N VAL A 257 20.93 -7.20 -9.92
CA VAL A 257 19.99 -6.60 -8.97
C VAL A 257 18.74 -6.17 -9.73
N ALA A 258 17.62 -6.83 -9.45
CA ALA A 258 16.32 -6.58 -10.07
C ALA A 258 15.55 -5.46 -9.36
N GLN A 259 15.71 -5.34 -8.03
CA GLN A 259 15.08 -4.31 -7.23
C GLN A 259 15.93 -3.97 -6.00
N LEU A 260 16.02 -2.69 -5.68
CA LEU A 260 16.61 -2.18 -4.45
C LEU A 260 15.62 -1.22 -3.79
N THR A 261 15.26 -1.46 -2.53
CA THR A 261 14.28 -0.66 -1.80
C THR A 261 14.96 0.06 -0.64
N ILE A 262 15.05 1.39 -0.76
CA ILE A 262 15.54 2.31 0.28
C ILE A 262 14.48 3.36 0.58
N GLY A 263 14.51 3.95 1.77
CA GLY A 263 13.67 5.09 2.12
C GLY A 263 14.31 6.00 3.14
N PRO A 264 13.60 7.06 3.54
CA PRO A 264 14.12 8.03 4.50
C PRO A 264 14.38 7.36 5.84
N PHE A 265 15.49 7.73 6.48
CA PHE A 265 15.68 7.45 7.90
C PHE A 265 14.81 8.41 8.71
N ILE A 266 13.97 7.88 9.60
CA ILE A 266 13.13 8.66 10.51
C ILE A 266 13.70 8.48 11.91
N ASP A 267 14.27 9.53 12.49
CA ASP A 267 14.70 9.50 13.89
C ASP A 267 13.47 9.63 14.77
N GLU A 268 13.20 8.64 15.62
CA GLU A 268 12.08 8.66 16.56
C GLU A 268 12.14 9.87 17.52
N ASN A 269 13.33 10.46 17.74
CA ASN A 269 13.47 11.68 18.55
C ASN A 269 13.04 12.96 17.82
N THR A 270 12.81 12.91 16.50
CA THR A 270 12.30 14.05 15.71
C THR A 270 10.78 14.03 15.56
N LEU A 271 10.13 12.95 15.99
CA LEU A 271 8.68 12.88 16.12
C LEU A 271 8.27 13.50 17.46
N SER A 272 8.34 14.83 17.55
CA SER A 272 7.58 15.55 18.55
C SER A 272 6.10 15.38 18.24
N TRP A 273 5.46 14.41 18.91
CA TRP A 273 4.02 14.36 19.01
C TRP A 273 3.57 15.57 19.82
N ASN A 274 3.37 16.71 19.15
CA ASN A 274 2.54 17.77 19.71
C ASN A 274 1.10 17.25 19.68
N ILE A 275 0.73 16.54 20.74
CA ILE A 275 -0.66 16.30 21.08
C ILE A 275 -1.15 17.63 21.67
N THR A 276 -1.77 18.45 20.83
CA THR A 276 -2.74 19.47 21.25
C THR A 276 -4.14 18.97 20.96
#